data_AF-A0A154IL49-F1
#
_entry.id   AF-A0A154IL49-F1
#
_cell.length_a   1.000
_cell.length_b   1.000
_cell.length_c   1.000
_cell.angle_alpha   90.00
_cell.angle_beta   90.00
_cell.angle_gamma   90.00
#
_symmetry.space_group_name_H-M   'P 1'
#
loop_
_entity.id
_entity.type
_entity.pdbx_description
1 polymer ?
#
loop_
_entity_poly.entity_id
_entity_poly.type
_entity_poly.pdbx_seq_one_letter_code
_entity_poly.pdbx_strand_id
1 'polypeptide(L)'
;MRQMLTPSVKARFIERMSITEDQEDALYKAFLSNPDRRLIVPAENGAPSVEFRFGGEWRECRIWEGYLDASLILLRQILEQRGLANNLIFPALFNLRHAVEVALKWHIQYAGGAVSKDAGHSLNALIESFRRTADDLDDEASYISDYMLNRISELAIIDPRSITFRYSTELDGSPIEIAPERWDLHRLIFIVDELSFWLDNLSGKIDLSRDERYQAYLRDG
;
A
#
# COMPACT_ATOMS: atom_id res chain seq x y z
N MET A 1 3.18 21.37 0.66
CA MET A 1 3.33 21.64 -0.80
C MET A 1 4.11 20.51 -1.45
N ARG A 2 3.41 19.55 -2.06
CA ARG A 2 4.02 18.58 -2.98
C ARG A 2 3.41 18.78 -4.35
N GLN A 3 4.25 18.87 -5.37
CA GLN A 3 3.79 18.77 -6.76
C GLN A 3 3.18 17.38 -6.91
N MET A 4 1.84 17.31 -7.00
CA MET A 4 1.14 16.14 -7.50
C MET A 4 1.74 15.84 -8.87
N LEU A 5 2.45 14.73 -9.00
CA LEU A 5 2.86 14.26 -10.31
C LEU A 5 1.58 13.96 -11.09
N THR A 6 1.32 14.75 -12.13
CA THR A 6 0.16 14.56 -12.99
C THR A 6 0.13 13.12 -13.53
N PRO A 7 -1.05 12.53 -13.79
CA PRO A 7 -1.18 11.16 -14.33
C PRO A 7 -0.29 10.89 -15.56
N SER A 8 0.00 11.93 -16.35
CA SER A 8 0.91 11.91 -17.51
C SER A 8 2.37 11.54 -17.18
N VAL A 9 2.85 11.84 -15.96
CA VAL A 9 4.22 11.52 -15.54
C VAL A 9 4.33 10.07 -15.06
N LYS A 10 3.30 9.52 -14.38
CA LYS A 10 3.26 8.10 -13.99
C LYS A 10 3.23 7.18 -15.22
N ALA A 11 2.51 7.56 -16.29
CA ALA A 11 2.45 6.77 -17.52
C ALA A 11 3.78 6.72 -18.30
N ARG A 12 4.58 7.80 -18.30
CA ARG A 12 5.90 7.83 -18.95
C ARG A 12 7.01 7.08 -18.20
N PHE A 13 6.78 6.73 -16.92
CA PHE A 13 7.79 6.07 -16.09
C PHE A 13 7.86 4.56 -16.34
N ILE A 14 6.75 3.94 -16.73
CA ILE A 14 6.67 2.48 -16.95
C ILE A 14 7.25 2.08 -18.32
N GLU A 15 7.22 2.98 -19.30
CA GLU A 15 7.65 2.72 -20.68
C GLU A 15 9.19 2.65 -20.87
N ARG A 16 10.02 2.74 -19.81
CA ARG A 16 11.48 3.00 -19.91
C ARG A 16 12.42 2.19 -19.02
N MET A 17 12.03 1.03 -18.48
CA MET A 17 12.91 0.27 -17.57
C MET A 17 13.11 -1.21 -17.91
N SER A 18 12.99 -1.64 -19.17
CA SER A 18 13.48 -2.96 -19.55
C SER A 18 15.02 -2.93 -19.64
N ILE A 19 15.69 -3.58 -18.70
CA ILE A 19 17.12 -3.91 -18.84
C ILE A 19 17.22 -4.88 -20.02
N THR A 20 18.05 -4.57 -21.01
CA THR A 20 18.28 -5.49 -22.13
C THR A 20 19.10 -6.70 -21.67
N GLU A 21 19.01 -7.82 -22.39
CA GLU A 21 19.82 -9.02 -22.08
C GLU A 21 21.32 -8.66 -21.98
N ASP A 22 21.83 -7.87 -22.92
CA ASP A 22 23.22 -7.38 -22.89
C ASP A 22 23.57 -6.56 -21.63
N GLN A 23 22.61 -5.80 -21.10
CA GLN A 23 22.80 -5.00 -19.88
C GLN A 23 22.77 -5.89 -18.64
N GLU A 24 21.88 -6.88 -18.59
CA GLU A 24 21.83 -7.88 -17.53
C GLU A 24 23.12 -8.69 -17.47
N ASP A 25 23.61 -9.14 -18.63
CA ASP A 25 24.87 -9.86 -18.79
C ASP A 25 26.07 -9.04 -18.28
N ALA A 26 26.08 -7.75 -18.60
CA ALA A 26 27.11 -6.83 -18.13
C ALA A 26 27.06 -6.64 -16.60
N LEU A 27 25.86 -6.46 -16.03
CA LEU A 27 25.66 -6.36 -14.58
C LEU A 27 26.10 -7.65 -13.87
N TYR A 28 25.78 -8.81 -14.43
CA TYR A 28 26.17 -10.10 -13.86
C TYR A 28 27.68 -10.33 -13.89
N LYS A 29 28.35 -10.01 -15.01
CA LYS A 29 29.82 -10.06 -15.12
C LYS A 29 30.50 -9.10 -14.14
N ALA A 30 29.96 -7.90 -13.97
CA ALA A 30 30.46 -6.94 -13.00
C ALA A 30 30.32 -7.47 -11.56
N PHE A 31 29.17 -8.04 -11.21
CA PHE A 31 28.95 -8.68 -9.90
C PHE A 31 29.95 -9.82 -9.63
N LEU A 32 30.17 -10.71 -10.60
CA LEU A 32 31.12 -11.83 -10.43
C LEU A 32 32.58 -11.37 -10.26
N SER A 33 32.92 -10.24 -10.88
CA SER A 33 34.26 -9.65 -10.84
C SER A 33 34.50 -8.83 -9.57
N ASN A 34 33.44 -8.43 -8.84
CA ASN A 34 33.58 -7.73 -7.57
C ASN A 34 34.05 -8.70 -6.47
N PRO A 35 35.15 -8.40 -5.76
CA PRO A 35 35.60 -9.25 -4.65
C PRO A 35 34.65 -9.23 -3.45
N ASP A 36 33.85 -8.17 -3.27
CA ASP A 36 32.82 -8.08 -2.24
C ASP A 36 31.47 -8.55 -2.80
N ARG A 37 31.09 -9.79 -2.47
CA ARG A 37 29.86 -10.45 -2.94
C ARG A 37 28.73 -10.43 -1.90
N ARG A 38 28.81 -9.55 -0.90
CA ARG A 38 27.74 -9.42 0.10
C ARG A 38 26.45 -8.91 -0.57
N LEU A 39 25.31 -9.34 -0.04
CA LEU A 39 23.99 -8.94 -0.53
C LEU A 39 23.75 -7.42 -0.45
N ILE A 40 24.29 -6.77 0.59
CA ILE A 40 24.12 -5.33 0.83
C ILE A 40 25.51 -4.72 1.03
N VAL A 41 25.87 -3.79 0.15
CA VAL A 41 27.14 -3.04 0.17
C VAL A 41 26.86 -1.55 -0.06
N PRO A 42 27.71 -0.64 0.45
CA PRO A 42 27.65 0.78 0.08
C PRO A 42 27.75 0.94 -1.43
N ALA A 43 26.97 1.86 -1.99
CA ALA A 43 27.01 2.12 -3.41
C ALA A 43 28.34 2.75 -3.84
N GLU A 44 28.87 2.31 -4.97
CA GLU A 44 30.00 2.98 -5.63
C GLU A 44 29.56 4.35 -6.17
N ASN A 45 30.51 5.26 -6.34
CA ASN A 45 30.22 6.61 -6.81
C ASN A 45 29.51 6.58 -8.17
N GLY A 46 28.31 7.18 -8.23
CA GLY A 46 27.49 7.26 -9.44
C GLY A 46 26.65 6.02 -9.73
N ALA A 47 26.76 4.94 -8.93
CA ALA A 47 25.87 3.80 -9.05
C ALA A 47 24.44 4.16 -8.60
N PRO A 48 23.39 3.61 -9.24
CA PRO A 48 22.03 3.71 -8.75
C PRO A 48 21.97 3.21 -7.30
N SER A 49 21.47 4.05 -6.40
CA SER A 49 21.47 3.75 -4.97
C SER A 49 20.27 4.37 -4.27
N VAL A 50 19.91 3.80 -3.13
CA VAL A 50 18.85 4.31 -2.26
C VAL A 50 19.44 4.60 -0.88
N GLU A 51 19.17 5.80 -0.38
CA GLU A 51 19.54 6.20 0.97
C GLU A 51 18.35 5.95 1.91
N PHE A 52 18.54 5.11 2.93
CA PHE A 52 17.54 4.94 3.98
C PHE A 52 17.60 6.11 4.96
N ARG A 53 16.54 6.92 4.99
CA ARG A 53 16.38 8.01 5.96
C ARG A 53 15.51 7.55 7.12
N PHE A 54 16.08 7.54 8.31
CA PHE A 54 15.41 7.16 9.55
C PHE A 54 15.06 8.42 10.35
N GLY A 55 13.91 9.03 10.07
CA GLY A 55 13.44 10.21 10.80
C GLY A 55 12.24 10.89 10.15
N GLY A 56 11.39 11.51 10.98
CA GLY A 56 10.15 12.19 10.59
C GLY A 56 8.96 11.25 10.35
N GLU A 57 7.75 11.79 10.40
CA GLU A 57 6.48 11.11 10.08
C GLU A 57 6.43 10.54 8.64
N TRP A 58 7.44 10.89 7.85
CA TRP A 58 7.59 10.52 6.44
C TRP A 58 7.85 9.04 6.21
N ARG A 59 8.53 8.35 7.14
CA ARG A 59 8.94 6.94 6.91
C ARG A 59 7.74 6.01 6.77
N GLU A 60 6.80 6.10 7.70
CA GLU A 60 5.63 5.21 7.73
C GLU A 60 4.68 5.51 6.57
N CYS A 61 4.50 6.80 6.24
CA CYS A 61 3.75 7.21 5.05
C CYS A 61 4.34 6.60 3.76
N ARG A 62 5.66 6.69 3.58
CA ARG A 62 6.37 6.12 2.42
C ARG A 62 6.29 4.60 2.34
N ILE A 63 6.19 3.90 3.47
CA ILE A 63 6.13 2.44 3.49
C ILE A 63 4.82 1.96 2.88
N TRP A 64 3.66 2.47 3.33
CA TRP A 64 2.39 2.01 2.79
C TRP A 64 2.19 2.44 1.34
N GLU A 65 2.61 3.67 0.98
CA GLU A 65 2.62 4.15 -0.42
C GLU A 65 3.41 3.19 -1.31
N GLY A 66 4.62 2.81 -0.89
CA GLY A 66 5.48 1.91 -1.65
C GLY A 66 4.90 0.52 -1.87
N TYR A 67 4.23 -0.05 -0.86
CA TYR A 67 3.52 -1.32 -1.02
C TYR A 67 2.31 -1.19 -1.96
N LEU A 68 1.59 -0.07 -1.90
CA LEU A 68 0.45 0.16 -2.78
C LEU A 68 0.89 0.33 -4.24
N ASP A 69 1.93 1.12 -4.48
CA ASP A 69 2.56 1.27 -5.79
C ASP A 69 3.08 -0.07 -6.32
N ALA A 70 3.74 -0.86 -5.48
CA ALA A 70 4.20 -2.20 -5.85
C ALA A 70 3.04 -3.12 -6.25
N SER A 71 1.90 -3.07 -5.54
CA SER A 71 0.70 -3.80 -5.93
C SER A 71 0.20 -3.37 -7.31
N LEU A 72 0.07 -2.07 -7.56
CA LEU A 72 -0.36 -1.53 -8.85
C LEU A 72 0.56 -1.94 -10.00
N ILE A 73 1.87 -1.87 -9.79
CA ILE A 73 2.88 -2.29 -10.78
C ILE A 73 2.69 -3.76 -11.14
N LEU A 74 2.56 -4.63 -10.13
CA LEU A 74 2.36 -6.07 -10.37
C LEU A 74 1.04 -6.36 -11.07
N LEU A 75 -0.06 -5.69 -10.68
CA LEU A 75 -1.36 -5.88 -11.35
C LEU A 75 -1.33 -5.44 -12.82
N ARG A 76 -0.69 -4.31 -13.13
CA ARG A 76 -0.50 -3.83 -14.51
C ARG A 76 0.34 -4.83 -15.31
N GLN A 77 1.41 -5.34 -14.71
CA GLN A 77 2.26 -6.36 -15.33
C GLN A 77 1.48 -7.64 -15.68
N ILE A 78 0.51 -8.05 -14.87
CA ILE A 78 -0.36 -9.21 -15.17
C ILE A 78 -1.23 -8.94 -16.42
N LEU A 79 -1.75 -7.73 -16.58
CA LEU A 79 -2.54 -7.36 -17.76
C LEU A 79 -1.71 -7.37 -19.04
N GLU A 80 -0.47 -6.87 -18.94
CA GLU A 80 0.47 -6.82 -20.07
C GLU A 80 1.03 -8.21 -20.41
N GLN A 81 1.29 -9.04 -19.40
CA GLN A 81 1.94 -10.35 -19.54
C GLN A 81 1.13 -11.45 -18.87
N ARG A 82 0.03 -11.85 -19.52
CA ARG A 82 -0.92 -12.85 -18.99
C ARG A 82 -0.28 -14.16 -18.52
N GLY A 83 0.85 -14.56 -19.12
CA GLY A 83 1.59 -15.77 -18.72
C GLY A 83 2.17 -15.72 -17.30
N LEU A 84 2.29 -14.52 -16.71
CA LEU A 84 2.80 -14.33 -15.35
C LEU A 84 1.68 -14.21 -14.31
N ALA A 85 0.40 -14.27 -14.71
CA ALA A 85 -0.74 -14.01 -13.83
C ALA A 85 -0.70 -14.81 -12.52
N ASN A 86 -0.49 -16.12 -12.62
CA ASN A 86 -0.46 -17.01 -11.45
C ASN A 86 0.72 -16.74 -10.51
N ASN A 87 1.81 -16.17 -11.03
CA ASN A 87 3.01 -15.88 -10.24
C ASN A 87 2.92 -14.51 -9.55
N LEU A 88 2.24 -13.55 -10.18
CA LEU A 88 2.23 -12.16 -9.71
C LEU A 88 0.96 -11.79 -8.92
N ILE A 89 -0.15 -12.52 -9.08
CA ILE A 89 -1.41 -12.16 -8.41
C ILE A 89 -1.31 -12.22 -6.88
N PHE A 90 -0.69 -13.27 -6.34
CA PHE A 90 -0.50 -13.43 -4.90
C PHE A 90 0.37 -12.32 -4.29
N PRO A 91 1.59 -12.01 -4.79
CA PRO A 91 2.37 -10.90 -4.25
C PRO A 91 1.70 -9.54 -4.48
N ALA A 92 0.95 -9.34 -5.58
CA ALA A 92 0.20 -8.11 -5.79
C ALA A 92 -0.87 -7.88 -4.71
N LEU A 93 -1.65 -8.92 -4.39
CA LEU A 93 -2.69 -8.87 -3.36
C LEU A 93 -2.11 -8.78 -1.95
N PHE A 94 -1.00 -9.46 -1.68
CA PHE A 94 -0.26 -9.31 -0.43
C PHE A 94 0.19 -7.85 -0.23
N ASN A 95 0.80 -7.24 -1.24
CA ASN A 95 1.25 -5.86 -1.20
C ASN A 95 0.09 -4.89 -0.96
N LEU A 96 -1.05 -5.07 -1.66
CA LEU A 96 -2.26 -4.27 -1.42
C LEU A 96 -2.73 -4.38 0.03
N ARG A 97 -2.90 -5.61 0.51
CA ARG A 97 -3.40 -5.89 1.86
C ARG A 97 -2.47 -5.33 2.94
N HIS A 98 -1.17 -5.45 2.75
CA HIS A 98 -0.19 -4.91 3.68
C HIS A 98 -0.12 -3.37 3.63
N ALA A 99 -0.20 -2.76 2.44
CA ALA A 99 -0.29 -1.31 2.29
C ALA A 99 -1.48 -0.75 3.09
N VAL A 100 -2.66 -1.33 2.93
CA VAL A 100 -3.87 -0.90 3.64
C VAL A 100 -3.71 -1.07 5.15
N GLU A 101 -3.13 -2.17 5.64
CA GLU A 101 -2.85 -2.34 7.08
C GLU A 101 -1.97 -1.21 7.62
N VAL A 102 -0.83 -0.94 6.96
CA VAL A 102 0.13 0.07 7.41
C VAL A 102 -0.48 1.47 7.30
N ALA A 103 -1.24 1.74 6.24
CA ALA A 103 -1.92 3.02 6.05
C ALA A 103 -2.96 3.26 7.14
N LEU A 104 -3.80 2.29 7.49
CA LEU A 104 -4.78 2.43 8.58
C LEU A 104 -4.09 2.67 9.92
N LYS A 105 -3.04 1.90 10.23
CA LYS A 105 -2.26 2.08 11.47
C LYS A 105 -1.69 3.49 11.58
N TRP A 106 -1.09 3.97 10.49
CA TRP A 106 -0.54 5.31 10.43
C TRP A 106 -1.62 6.38 10.61
N HIS A 107 -2.75 6.29 9.90
CA HIS A 107 -3.83 7.29 10.00
C HIS A 107 -4.49 7.30 11.39
N ILE A 108 -4.69 6.14 12.02
CA ILE A 108 -5.19 6.06 13.40
C ILE A 108 -4.24 6.81 14.34
N GLN A 109 -2.94 6.54 14.24
CA GLN A 109 -1.93 7.18 15.09
C GLN A 109 -1.81 8.69 14.80
N TYR A 110 -1.81 9.08 13.53
CA TYR A 110 -1.78 10.47 13.09
C TYR A 110 -2.98 11.27 13.62
N ALA A 111 -4.15 10.63 13.63
CA ALA A 111 -5.39 11.15 14.20
C ALA A 111 -5.38 11.21 15.75
N GLY A 112 -4.36 10.66 16.42
CA GLY A 112 -4.23 10.65 17.88
C GLY A 112 -4.91 9.44 18.55
N GLY A 113 -5.44 8.52 17.74
CA GLY A 113 -5.99 7.26 18.20
C GLY A 113 -4.92 6.23 18.55
N ALA A 114 -5.36 5.13 19.16
CA ALA A 114 -4.51 4.01 19.52
C ALA A 114 -4.90 2.74 18.76
N VAL A 115 -3.92 2.12 18.11
CA VAL A 115 -4.08 0.78 17.56
C VAL A 115 -3.91 -0.23 18.69
N SER A 116 -4.95 -1.02 18.98
CA SER A 116 -4.83 -2.09 19.97
C SER A 116 -3.73 -3.06 19.55
N LYS A 117 -2.90 -3.49 20.51
CA LYS A 117 -1.90 -4.55 20.29
C LYS A 117 -2.57 -5.83 19.80
N ASP A 118 -3.80 -6.09 20.26
CA ASP A 118 -4.59 -7.26 19.91
C ASP A 118 -5.21 -7.15 18.51
N ALA A 119 -5.28 -5.95 17.93
CA ALA A 119 -5.71 -5.79 16.54
C ALA A 119 -4.75 -6.50 15.58
N GLY A 120 -3.46 -6.65 15.96
CA GLY A 120 -2.46 -7.41 15.22
C GLY A 120 -2.44 -7.05 13.72
N HIS A 121 -2.87 -8.00 12.90
CA HIS A 121 -3.01 -7.89 11.44
C HIS A 121 -4.47 -7.94 10.96
N SER A 122 -5.46 -7.80 11.85
CA SER A 122 -6.87 -7.81 11.47
C SER A 122 -7.29 -6.47 10.89
N LEU A 123 -7.59 -6.44 9.59
CA LEU A 123 -8.11 -5.24 8.93
C LEU A 123 -9.45 -4.79 9.53
N ASN A 124 -10.34 -5.72 9.91
CA ASN A 124 -11.60 -5.39 10.56
C ASN A 124 -11.38 -4.68 11.91
N ALA A 125 -10.44 -5.17 12.73
CA ALA A 125 -10.11 -4.51 14.00
C ALA A 125 -9.50 -3.11 13.78
N LEU A 126 -8.74 -2.93 12.70
CA LEU A 126 -8.20 -1.62 12.32
C LEU A 126 -9.30 -0.67 11.83
N ILE A 127 -10.25 -1.14 11.02
CA ILE A 127 -11.42 -0.36 10.59
C ILE A 127 -12.21 0.13 11.81
N GLU A 128 -12.52 -0.75 12.76
CA GLU A 128 -13.25 -0.37 13.98
C GLU A 128 -12.45 0.58 14.88
N SER A 129 -11.13 0.45 14.90
CA SER A 129 -10.27 1.42 15.61
C SER A 129 -10.26 2.77 14.90
N PHE A 130 -10.29 2.77 13.57
CA PHE A 130 -10.30 3.99 12.77
C PHE A 130 -11.62 4.74 12.89
N ARG A 131 -12.76 4.02 12.89
CA ARG A 131 -14.09 4.59 13.16
C ARG A 131 -14.15 5.30 14.52
N ARG A 132 -13.78 4.59 15.59
CA ARG A 132 -13.72 5.18 16.94
C ARG A 132 -12.83 6.41 17.00
N THR A 133 -11.67 6.37 16.33
CA THR A 133 -10.76 7.52 16.29
C THR A 133 -11.39 8.72 15.56
N ALA A 134 -12.24 8.48 14.56
CA ALA A 134 -12.96 9.55 13.86
C ALA A 134 -14.13 10.11 14.65
N ASP A 135 -14.90 9.25 15.32
CA ASP A 135 -15.98 9.67 16.23
C ASP A 135 -15.43 10.60 17.34
N ASP A 136 -14.22 10.33 17.84
CA ASP A 136 -13.55 11.17 18.84
C ASP A 136 -13.04 12.52 18.27
N LEU A 137 -12.89 12.65 16.95
CA LEU A 137 -12.34 13.84 16.29
C LEU A 137 -13.40 14.78 15.71
N ASP A 138 -14.53 14.24 15.26
CA ASP A 138 -15.59 14.98 14.58
C ASP A 138 -16.94 14.29 14.84
N ASP A 139 -17.85 14.98 15.53
CA ASP A 139 -19.19 14.47 15.89
C ASP A 139 -20.03 14.08 14.65
N GLU A 140 -19.72 14.64 13.46
CA GLU A 140 -20.38 14.27 12.21
C GLU A 140 -19.66 13.15 11.44
N ALA A 141 -18.51 12.66 11.93
CA ALA A 141 -17.67 11.61 11.34
C ALA A 141 -17.46 11.76 9.81
N SER A 142 -17.53 12.98 9.29
CA SER A 142 -17.79 13.25 7.86
C SER A 142 -16.61 12.92 6.93
N TYR A 143 -15.42 12.71 7.51
CA TYR A 143 -14.20 12.60 6.72
C TYR A 143 -13.85 11.17 6.28
N ILE A 144 -14.38 10.14 6.95
CA ILE A 144 -14.19 8.74 6.57
C ILE A 144 -15.25 8.33 5.55
N SER A 145 -14.81 7.79 4.41
CA SER A 145 -15.72 7.26 3.40
C SER A 145 -16.13 5.83 3.74
N ASP A 146 -17.42 5.59 3.97
CA ASP A 146 -17.97 4.23 4.10
C ASP A 146 -17.72 3.39 2.84
N TYR A 147 -17.71 4.02 1.67
CA TYR A 147 -17.36 3.32 0.43
C TYR A 147 -15.93 2.77 0.47
N MET A 148 -14.96 3.58 0.91
CA MET A 148 -13.57 3.13 1.12
C MET A 148 -13.51 2.00 2.14
N LEU A 149 -14.16 2.15 3.30
CA LEU A 149 -14.14 1.11 4.35
C LEU A 149 -14.74 -0.21 3.85
N ASN A 150 -15.82 -0.15 3.07
CA ASN A 150 -16.43 -1.35 2.48
C ASN A 150 -15.46 -2.09 1.54
N ARG A 151 -14.64 -1.37 0.74
CA ARG A 151 -13.61 -2.01 -0.10
C ARG A 151 -12.51 -2.66 0.74
N ILE A 152 -12.13 -2.05 1.85
CA ILE A 152 -11.16 -2.64 2.78
C ILE A 152 -11.74 -3.87 3.46
N SER A 153 -13.02 -3.84 3.84
CA SER A 153 -13.72 -4.99 4.43
C SER A 153 -13.81 -6.17 3.47
N GLU A 154 -14.03 -5.94 2.17
CA GLU A 154 -13.97 -6.99 1.15
C GLU A 154 -12.60 -7.70 1.15
N LEU A 155 -11.51 -6.92 1.25
CA LEU A 155 -10.16 -7.48 1.35
C LEU A 155 -9.95 -8.24 2.67
N ALA A 156 -10.51 -7.74 3.77
CA ALA A 156 -10.44 -8.38 5.09
C ALA A 156 -11.19 -9.72 5.14
N ILE A 157 -12.24 -9.90 4.33
CA ILE A 157 -12.96 -11.16 4.21
C ILE A 157 -12.09 -12.21 3.49
N ILE A 158 -11.37 -11.81 2.44
CA ILE A 158 -10.52 -12.71 1.67
C ILE A 158 -9.25 -13.10 2.45
N ASP A 159 -8.64 -12.14 3.15
CA ASP A 159 -7.41 -12.36 3.90
C ASP A 159 -7.48 -11.81 5.35
N PRO A 160 -8.25 -12.47 6.23
CA PRO A 160 -8.53 -11.98 7.58
C PRO A 160 -7.30 -11.93 8.49
N ARG A 161 -6.27 -12.73 8.19
CA ARG A 161 -5.07 -12.92 9.03
C ARG A 161 -3.77 -12.53 8.34
N SER A 162 -3.83 -11.91 7.17
CA SER A 162 -2.66 -11.62 6.34
C SER A 162 -1.93 -12.88 5.82
N ILE A 163 -2.55 -14.05 5.77
CA ILE A 163 -1.88 -15.31 5.41
C ILE A 163 -2.28 -15.81 4.01
N THR A 164 -3.48 -15.47 3.54
CA THR A 164 -4.11 -16.06 2.37
C THR A 164 -3.26 -15.88 1.12
N PHE A 165 -2.62 -14.73 0.98
CA PHE A 165 -1.80 -14.41 -0.19
C PHE A 165 -0.32 -14.82 -0.07
N ARG A 166 0.08 -15.44 1.04
CA ARG A 166 1.48 -15.80 1.33
C ARG A 166 1.72 -17.30 1.39
N TYR A 167 0.75 -18.06 1.88
CA TYR A 167 0.90 -19.47 2.15
C TYR A 167 -0.16 -20.27 1.43
N SER A 168 0.19 -21.50 1.04
CA SER A 168 -0.76 -22.46 0.48
C SER A 168 -1.52 -23.23 1.55
N THR A 169 -1.06 -23.17 2.80
CA THR A 169 -1.61 -23.95 3.92
C THR A 169 -1.69 -23.13 5.20
N GLU A 170 -2.66 -23.49 6.03
CA GLU A 170 -2.83 -23.06 7.41
C GLU A 170 -1.72 -23.60 8.32
N LEU A 171 -1.70 -23.12 9.57
CA LEU A 171 -0.74 -23.58 10.58
C LEU A 171 -0.89 -25.08 10.93
N ASP A 172 -2.09 -25.64 10.77
CA ASP A 172 -2.37 -27.06 10.97
C ASP A 172 -2.10 -27.91 9.72
N GLY A 173 -1.63 -27.29 8.63
CA GLY A 173 -1.35 -27.94 7.35
C GLY A 173 -2.55 -28.10 6.43
N SER A 174 -3.76 -27.69 6.82
CA SER A 174 -4.92 -27.67 5.92
C SER A 174 -4.71 -26.67 4.77
N PRO A 175 -5.22 -26.93 3.55
CA PRO A 175 -5.06 -26.01 2.44
C PRO A 175 -5.83 -24.70 2.67
N ILE A 176 -5.21 -23.58 2.28
CA ILE A 176 -5.93 -22.29 2.21
C ILE A 176 -6.64 -22.23 0.87
N GLU A 177 -7.97 -22.13 0.91
CA GLU A 177 -8.80 -22.05 -0.28
C GLU A 177 -9.28 -20.62 -0.53
N ILE A 178 -9.06 -20.13 -1.74
CA ILE A 178 -9.71 -18.94 -2.28
C ILE A 178 -10.82 -19.43 -3.22
N ALA A 179 -12.01 -18.84 -3.13
CA ALA A 179 -13.13 -19.19 -4.00
C ALA A 179 -12.68 -19.19 -5.48
N PRO A 180 -12.98 -20.25 -6.27
CA PRO A 180 -12.46 -20.43 -7.63
C PRO A 180 -13.22 -19.56 -8.65
N GLU A 181 -13.29 -18.26 -8.39
CA GLU A 181 -13.99 -17.28 -9.21
C GLU A 181 -13.00 -16.50 -10.07
N ARG A 182 -13.43 -16.09 -11.26
CA ARG A 182 -12.63 -15.21 -12.12
C ARG A 182 -12.79 -13.77 -11.64
N TRP A 183 -11.69 -13.14 -11.24
CA TRP A 183 -11.70 -11.74 -10.82
C TRP A 183 -11.39 -10.80 -11.99
N ASP A 184 -12.05 -9.65 -12.01
CA ASP A 184 -11.77 -8.58 -12.97
C ASP A 184 -10.56 -7.76 -12.52
N LEU A 185 -9.43 -7.98 -13.17
CA LEU A 185 -8.17 -7.29 -12.86
C LEU A 185 -8.20 -5.79 -13.19
N HIS A 186 -9.00 -5.35 -14.17
CA HIS A 186 -9.12 -3.91 -14.44
C HIS A 186 -9.82 -3.22 -13.28
N ARG A 187 -10.93 -3.81 -12.82
CA ARG A 187 -11.65 -3.32 -11.64
C ARG A 187 -10.74 -3.29 -10.42
N LEU A 188 -9.95 -4.35 -10.20
CA LEU A 188 -9.01 -4.39 -9.08
C LEU A 188 -8.00 -3.23 -9.16
N ILE A 189 -7.40 -2.98 -10.32
CA ILE A 189 -6.45 -1.85 -10.51
C ILE A 189 -7.11 -0.51 -10.19
N PHE A 190 -8.32 -0.26 -10.70
CA PHE A 190 -9.03 1.00 -10.42
C PHE A 190 -9.33 1.17 -8.93
N ILE A 191 -9.78 0.11 -8.25
CA ILE A 191 -10.03 0.17 -6.80
C ILE A 191 -8.74 0.43 -6.02
N VAL A 192 -7.60 -0.15 -6.41
CA VAL A 192 -6.32 0.13 -5.74
C VAL A 192 -5.88 1.58 -5.96
N ASP A 193 -6.07 2.13 -7.17
CA ASP A 193 -5.76 3.53 -7.47
C ASP A 193 -6.68 4.49 -6.68
N GLU A 194 -7.98 4.18 -6.57
CA GLU A 194 -8.92 4.93 -5.74
C GLU A 194 -8.57 4.86 -4.24
N LEU A 195 -8.18 3.67 -3.75
CA LEU A 195 -7.70 3.52 -2.38
C LEU A 195 -6.48 4.39 -2.12
N SER A 196 -5.53 4.49 -3.06
CA SER A 196 -4.39 5.41 -2.96
C SER A 196 -4.87 6.83 -2.76
N PHE A 197 -5.79 7.28 -3.63
CA PHE A 197 -6.32 8.64 -3.57
C PHE A 197 -7.02 8.94 -2.25
N TRP A 198 -7.85 8.03 -1.72
CA TRP A 198 -8.50 8.28 -0.43
C TRP A 198 -7.50 8.30 0.72
N LEU A 199 -6.60 7.31 0.78
CA LEU A 199 -5.59 7.22 1.84
C LEU A 199 -4.67 8.44 1.84
N ASP A 200 -4.25 8.94 0.68
CA ASP A 200 -3.42 10.16 0.58
C ASP A 200 -4.15 11.39 1.15
N ASN A 201 -5.45 11.50 0.89
CA ASN A 201 -6.25 12.66 1.31
C ASN A 201 -6.70 12.62 2.77
N LEU A 202 -6.64 11.47 3.43
CA LEU A 202 -7.14 11.31 4.81
C LEU A 202 -6.40 12.21 5.79
N SER A 203 -5.08 12.34 5.69
CA SER A 203 -4.29 13.23 6.56
C SER A 203 -4.78 14.68 6.52
N GLY A 204 -4.98 15.22 5.31
CA GLY A 204 -5.50 16.58 5.14
C GLY A 204 -6.93 16.74 5.67
N LYS A 205 -7.76 15.71 5.58
CA LYS A 205 -9.10 15.75 6.20
C LYS A 205 -9.06 15.68 7.73
N ILE A 206 -8.13 14.91 8.30
CA ILE A 206 -7.87 14.87 9.75
C ILE A 206 -7.38 16.24 10.24
N ASP A 207 -6.54 16.92 9.47
CA ASP A 207 -6.09 18.27 9.82
C ASP A 207 -7.26 19.27 9.80
N LEU A 208 -8.12 19.18 8.79
CA LEU A 208 -9.34 20.00 8.70
C LEU A 208 -10.31 19.72 9.85
N SER A 209 -10.47 18.45 10.27
CA SER A 209 -11.37 18.12 11.37
C SER A 209 -10.90 18.72 12.70
N ARG A 210 -9.59 18.92 12.87
CA ARG A 210 -8.99 19.60 14.04
C ARG A 210 -9.03 21.13 13.97
N ASP A 211 -9.37 21.73 12.83
CA ASP A 211 -9.38 23.19 12.67
C ASP A 211 -10.66 23.79 13.29
N GLU A 212 -10.52 24.48 14.41
CA GLU A 212 -11.63 25.12 15.13
C GLU A 212 -12.45 26.09 14.27
N ARG A 213 -11.81 26.79 13.32
CA ARG A 213 -12.52 27.74 12.44
C ARG A 213 -13.35 27.00 11.41
N TYR A 214 -12.81 25.91 10.86
CA TYR A 214 -13.55 25.03 9.96
C TYR A 214 -14.74 24.40 10.67
N GLN A 215 -14.56 23.93 11.91
CA GLN A 215 -15.64 23.36 12.72
C GLN A 215 -16.70 24.39 13.14
N ALA A 216 -16.31 25.63 13.41
CA ALA A 216 -17.27 26.72 13.64
C ALA A 216 -18.11 27.01 12.38
N TYR A 217 -17.48 27.02 11.20
CA TYR A 217 -18.19 27.21 9.94
C TYR A 217 -19.26 26.12 9.69
N LEU A 218 -18.96 24.85 9.97
CA LEU A 218 -19.91 23.75 9.80
C LEU A 218 -21.11 23.83 10.76
N ARG A 219 -20.90 24.33 11.99
CA ARG A 219 -21.99 24.47 12.99
C ARG A 219 -22.94 25.61 12.69
N ASP A 220 -22.46 26.66 12.04
CA ASP A 220 -23.19 27.91 11.84
C ASP A 220 -23.81 28.06 10.42
N GLY A 221 -23.51 27.15 9.49
CA GLY A 221 -23.94 27.20 8.08
C GLY A 221 -24.95 26.12 7.72
#